data_AF-A0A7S4J8S8-F1
#
_entry.id   AF-A0A7S4J8S8-F1
#
_cell.length_a   1.000
_cell.length_b   1.000
_cell.length_c   1.000
_cell.angle_alpha   90.00
_cell.angle_beta   90.00
_cell.angle_gamma   90.00
#
_symmetry.space_group_name_H-M   'P 1'
#
loop_
_entity.id
_entity.type
_entity.pdbx_description
1 polymer ?
#
loop_
_entity_poly.entity_id
_entity_poly.type
_entity_poly.pdbx_seq_one_letter_code
_entity_poly.pdbx_strand_id
1 'polypeptide(L)'
;KPYLLLLQLIDQQYPRSERGDLLVFLSGSNEINAINDVLLEYARETKRWIVLKLHSALSAEEQDKVFDLPPPGVRKCILSTNIAETSVTIDGIRFVADSGKGKEMGYDSGVLV
;
A
#
# COMPACT_ATOMS: atom_id res chain seq x y z
N LYS A 1 -5.96 0.05 13.91
CA LYS A 1 -5.39 -0.74 12.79
C LYS A 1 -6.30 -0.63 11.56
N PRO A 2 -6.48 0.55 10.95
CA PRO A 2 -7.47 0.74 9.88
C PRO A 2 -7.18 -0.11 8.63
N TYR A 3 -5.91 -0.27 8.25
CA TYR A 3 -5.53 -1.05 7.05
C TYR A 3 -5.74 -2.56 7.19
N LEU A 4 -5.65 -3.11 8.42
CA LEU A 4 -6.00 -4.50 8.67
C LEU A 4 -7.50 -4.74 8.45
N LEU A 5 -8.33 -3.82 8.94
CA LEU A 5 -9.78 -3.87 8.70
C LEU A 5 -10.10 -3.79 7.20
N LEU A 6 -9.34 -3.00 6.43
CA LEU A 6 -9.50 -2.96 4.97
C LEU A 6 -9.21 -4.32 4.32
N LEU A 7 -8.13 -5.01 4.68
CA LEU A 7 -7.85 -6.35 4.15
C LEU A 7 -8.99 -7.33 4.49
N GLN A 8 -9.45 -7.30 5.73
CA GLN A 8 -10.55 -8.15 6.20
C GLN A 8 -11.85 -7.86 5.46
N LEU A 9 -12.19 -6.58 5.24
CA LEU A 9 -13.38 -6.18 4.50
C LEU A 9 -13.31 -6.62 3.03
N ILE A 10 -12.15 -6.44 2.37
CA ILE A 10 -11.95 -6.92 1.01
C ILE A 10 -12.11 -8.44 0.96
N ASP A 11 -11.55 -9.15 1.93
CA ASP A 11 -11.63 -10.61 1.98
C ASP A 11 -13.04 -11.16 2.25
N GLN A 12 -13.88 -10.38 2.93
CA GLN A 12 -15.29 -10.68 3.18
C GLN A 12 -16.18 -10.37 1.98
N GLN A 13 -15.96 -9.24 1.31
CA GLN A 13 -16.80 -8.79 0.20
C GLN A 13 -16.46 -9.48 -1.11
N TYR A 14 -15.19 -9.83 -1.34
CA TYR A 14 -14.73 -10.36 -2.61
C TYR A 14 -14.12 -11.75 -2.46
N PRO A 15 -14.54 -12.73 -3.28
CA PRO A 15 -13.96 -14.06 -3.27
C PRO A 15 -12.50 -14.05 -3.76
N ARG A 16 -11.76 -15.12 -3.47
CA ARG A 16 -10.36 -15.29 -3.89
C ARG A 16 -10.19 -15.37 -5.42
N SER A 17 -11.19 -15.86 -6.14
CA SER A 17 -11.16 -15.95 -7.61
C SER A 17 -11.19 -14.58 -8.28
N GLU A 18 -11.63 -13.54 -7.58
CA GLU A 18 -11.70 -12.19 -8.11
C GLU A 18 -10.39 -11.45 -7.82
N ARG A 19 -9.80 -10.80 -8.82
CA ARG A 19 -8.59 -9.99 -8.63
C ARG A 19 -8.90 -8.63 -7.99
N GLY A 20 -7.85 -7.98 -7.51
CA GLY A 20 -7.93 -6.61 -7.00
C GLY A 20 -6.92 -6.41 -5.88
N ASP A 21 -5.78 -5.84 -6.25
CA ASP A 21 -4.72 -5.48 -5.35
C ASP A 21 -5.06 -4.16 -4.65
N LEU A 22 -4.49 -3.98 -3.46
CA LEU A 22 -4.64 -2.77 -2.65
C LEU A 22 -3.35 -1.96 -2.71
N LEU A 23 -3.45 -0.68 -3.07
CA LEU A 23 -2.39 0.31 -2.91
C LEU A 23 -2.72 1.22 -1.73
N VAL A 24 -1.79 1.37 -0.80
CA VAL A 24 -1.93 2.23 0.37
C VAL A 24 -0.87 3.31 0.34
N PHE A 25 -1.29 4.58 0.31
CA PHE A 25 -0.40 5.73 0.43
C PHE A 25 -0.17 6.09 1.89
N LEU A 26 1.10 6.18 2.28
CA LEU A 26 1.58 6.44 3.63
C LEU A 26 2.65 7.53 3.62
N SER A 27 2.83 8.18 4.76
CA SER A 27 3.64 9.41 4.86
C SER A 27 5.15 9.14 4.73
N GLY A 28 5.59 7.91 5.01
CA GLY A 28 7.01 7.55 5.00
C GLY A 28 7.29 6.11 5.42
N SER A 29 8.56 5.71 5.32
CA SER A 29 9.03 4.34 5.60
C SER A 29 8.75 3.88 7.03
N ASN A 30 8.77 4.77 8.02
CA ASN A 30 8.46 4.42 9.41
C ASN A 30 7.01 3.95 9.58
N GLU A 31 6.06 4.66 8.96
CA GLU A 31 4.65 4.29 8.97
C GLU A 31 4.42 2.99 8.18
N ILE A 32 5.08 2.86 7.02
CA ILE A 32 5.09 1.63 6.22
C ILE A 32 5.53 0.43 7.07
N ASN A 33 6.67 0.52 7.78
CA ASN A 33 7.18 -0.59 8.59
C ASN A 33 6.22 -0.96 9.73
N ALA A 34 5.68 0.03 10.44
CA ALA A 34 4.74 -0.22 11.54
C ALA A 34 3.45 -0.93 11.09
N ILE A 35 2.94 -0.60 9.89
CA ILE A 35 1.76 -1.23 9.32
C ILE A 35 2.11 -2.60 8.73
N ASN A 36 3.25 -2.71 8.06
CA ASN A 36 3.73 -3.93 7.41
C ASN A 36 3.74 -5.12 8.38
N ASP A 37 4.26 -4.95 9.60
CA ASP A 37 4.35 -6.04 10.57
C ASP A 37 2.97 -6.61 10.93
N VAL A 38 1.98 -5.72 11.10
CA VAL A 38 0.58 -6.09 11.40
C VAL A 38 -0.07 -6.80 10.22
N LEU A 39 0.16 -6.33 9.00
CA LEU A 39 -0.44 -6.94 7.81
C LEU A 39 0.22 -8.27 7.44
N LEU A 40 1.52 -8.40 7.68
CA LEU A 40 2.26 -9.65 7.46
C LEU A 40 1.75 -10.79 8.35
N GLU A 41 1.39 -10.50 9.60
CA GLU A 41 0.78 -11.48 10.50
C GLU A 41 -0.52 -12.04 9.89
N TYR A 42 -1.44 -11.15 9.51
CA TYR A 42 -2.70 -11.54 8.86
C TYR A 42 -2.49 -12.27 7.53
N ALA A 43 -1.53 -11.82 6.72
CA ALA A 43 -1.17 -12.46 5.45
C ALA A 43 -0.61 -13.88 5.65
N ARG A 44 0.20 -14.09 6.70
CA ARG A 44 0.75 -15.41 7.04
C ARG A 44 -0.34 -16.39 7.47
N GLU A 45 -1.33 -15.93 8.23
CA GLU A 45 -2.44 -16.74 8.70
C GLU A 45 -3.40 -17.12 7.56
N THR A 46 -3.81 -16.13 6.78
CA THR A 46 -4.85 -16.32 5.75
C THR A 46 -4.31 -16.88 4.44
N LYS A 47 -3.03 -16.62 4.14
CA LYS A 47 -2.39 -16.88 2.83
C LYS A 47 -3.10 -16.20 1.66
N ARG A 48 -3.83 -15.10 1.92
CA ARG A 48 -4.61 -14.35 0.91
C ARG A 48 -3.87 -13.16 0.33
N TRP A 49 -2.82 -12.71 1.00
CA TRP A 49 -2.14 -11.46 0.70
C TRP A 49 -0.63 -11.64 0.59
N ILE A 50 -0.02 -10.93 -0.35
CA ILE A 50 1.42 -10.61 -0.37
C ILE A 50 1.54 -9.13 0.01
N VAL A 51 2.21 -8.85 1.12
CA VAL A 51 2.42 -7.47 1.58
C VAL A 51 3.78 -6.99 1.07
N LEU A 52 3.79 -5.89 0.32
CA LEU A 52 4.97 -5.30 -0.30
C LEU A 52 5.15 -3.87 0.17
N LYS A 53 6.40 -3.43 0.27
CA LYS A 53 6.77 -2.05 0.56
C LYS A 53 7.23 -1.38 -0.73
N LEU A 54 6.94 -0.10 -0.90
CA LEU A 54 7.40 0.69 -2.04
C LEU A 54 7.77 2.12 -1.60
N HIS A 55 9.05 2.33 -1.30
CA HIS A 55 9.61 3.61 -0.89
C HIS A 55 11.07 3.77 -1.36
N SER A 56 11.60 4.99 -1.38
CA SER A 56 12.87 5.33 -2.07
C SER A 56 14.10 4.64 -1.52
N ALA A 57 14.08 4.25 -0.25
CA ALA A 57 15.19 3.56 0.39
C ALA A 57 15.32 2.07 0.01
N LEU A 58 14.37 1.49 -0.74
CA LEU A 58 14.48 0.12 -1.24
C LEU A 58 15.44 0.04 -2.41
N SER A 59 16.13 -1.08 -2.54
CA SER A 59 16.89 -1.40 -3.75
C SER A 59 15.95 -1.52 -4.97
N ALA A 60 16.49 -1.37 -6.18
CA ALA A 60 15.70 -1.51 -7.41
C ALA A 60 15.01 -2.88 -7.49
N GLU A 61 15.73 -3.96 -7.16
CA GLU A 61 15.19 -5.31 -7.13
C GLU A 61 14.01 -5.46 -6.15
N GLU A 62 14.04 -4.77 -5.00
CA GLU A 62 12.93 -4.79 -4.05
C GLU A 62 11.74 -3.96 -4.53
N GLN A 63 11.98 -2.85 -5.22
CA GLN A 63 10.92 -2.05 -5.83
C GLN A 63 10.24 -2.82 -6.95
N ASP A 64 10.99 -3.56 -7.76
CA ASP A 64 10.46 -4.29 -8.92
C ASP A 64 9.47 -5.40 -8.56
N LYS A 65 9.53 -5.94 -7.33
CA LYS A 65 8.58 -6.95 -6.82
C LYS A 65 7.12 -6.50 -6.88
N VAL A 66 6.84 -5.20 -6.90
CA VAL A 66 5.47 -4.69 -7.03
C VAL A 66 4.86 -4.97 -8.40
N PHE A 67 5.68 -5.20 -9.44
CA PHE A 67 5.25 -5.52 -10.79
C PHE A 67 4.99 -7.01 -11.00
N ASP A 68 5.46 -7.87 -10.10
CA ASP A 68 5.23 -9.31 -10.20
C ASP A 68 3.75 -9.66 -10.12
N LEU A 69 3.35 -10.67 -10.87
CA LEU A 69 2.00 -11.22 -10.80
C LEU A 69 1.86 -12.13 -9.56
N PRO A 70 0.88 -11.88 -8.68
CA PRO A 70 0.65 -12.78 -7.55
C PRO A 70 0.09 -14.13 -8.06
N PRO A 71 0.29 -15.21 -7.30
CA PRO A 71 -0.34 -16.49 -7.57
C PRO A 71 -1.88 -16.39 -7.64
N PRO A 72 -2.57 -17.29 -8.37
CA PRO A 72 -4.02 -17.32 -8.39
C PRO A 72 -4.62 -17.42 -6.98
N GLY A 73 -5.64 -16.61 -6.69
CA GLY A 73 -6.28 -16.59 -5.37
C GLY A 73 -5.59 -15.73 -4.33
N VAL A 74 -4.49 -15.06 -4.69
CA VAL A 74 -3.69 -14.19 -3.81
C VAL A 74 -3.70 -12.76 -4.36
N ARG A 75 -3.85 -11.78 -3.48
CA ARG A 75 -3.81 -10.34 -3.79
C ARG A 75 -2.52 -9.71 -3.29
N LYS A 76 -2.08 -8.61 -3.89
CA LYS A 76 -1.00 -7.76 -3.35
C LYS A 76 -1.59 -6.65 -2.48
N CYS A 77 -0.93 -6.34 -1.37
CA CYS A 77 -1.12 -5.12 -0.60
C CYS A 77 0.20 -4.35 -0.64
N ILE A 78 0.23 -3.23 -1.37
CA ILE A 78 1.41 -2.42 -1.60
C ILE A 78 1.33 -1.19 -0.71
N LEU A 79 2.26 -1.08 0.24
CA LEU A 79 2.41 0.05 1.14
C LEU A 79 3.42 1.02 0.54
N SER A 80 2.97 2.17 0.05
CA SER A 80 3.79 3.10 -0.72
C SER A 80 3.82 4.50 -0.15
N THR A 81 4.93 5.21 -0.37
CA THR A 81 4.96 6.68 -0.27
C THR A 81 4.51 7.31 -1.59
N ASN A 82 4.64 8.62 -1.74
CA ASN A 82 4.37 9.35 -2.99
C ASN A 82 5.20 8.92 -4.23
N ILE A 83 6.04 7.87 -4.13
CA ILE A 83 6.77 7.32 -5.30
C ILE A 83 5.82 6.69 -6.30
N ALA A 84 4.73 6.07 -5.82
CA ALA A 84 3.70 5.55 -6.71
C ALA A 84 2.85 6.66 -7.37
N GLU A 85 2.93 7.91 -6.90
CA GLU A 85 2.15 9.03 -7.42
C GLU A 85 2.71 9.55 -8.76
N THR A 86 4.02 9.45 -8.98
CA THR A 86 4.72 10.06 -10.13
C THR A 86 5.11 9.07 -11.23
N SER A 87 4.12 8.42 -11.87
CA SER A 87 4.25 7.64 -13.12
C SER A 87 4.57 6.15 -13.02
N VAL A 88 4.35 5.49 -11.86
CA VAL A 88 4.43 4.02 -11.79
C VAL A 88 3.05 3.42 -12.05
N THR A 89 2.91 2.65 -13.14
CA THR A 89 1.69 1.88 -13.40
C THR A 89 1.85 0.48 -12.83
N ILE A 90 1.16 0.19 -11.73
CA ILE A 90 1.10 -1.15 -11.16
C ILE A 90 -0.20 -1.80 -11.61
N ASP A 91 -0.09 -2.87 -12.39
CA ASP A 91 -1.26 -3.59 -12.87
C ASP A 91 -2.00 -4.31 -11.72
N GLY A 92 -3.32 -4.38 -11.86
CA GLY A 92 -4.18 -5.13 -10.93
C GLY A 92 -4.61 -4.36 -9.69
N ILE A 93 -4.15 -3.12 -9.50
CA ILE A 93 -4.68 -2.24 -8.44
C ILE A 93 -6.16 -1.97 -8.69
N ARG A 94 -6.98 -2.31 -7.69
CA ARG A 94 -8.42 -2.06 -7.69
C ARG A 94 -8.85 -1.20 -6.52
N PHE A 95 -8.14 -1.32 -5.41
CA PHE A 95 -8.43 -0.61 -4.19
C PHE A 95 -7.29 0.35 -3.92
N VAL A 96 -7.63 1.59 -3.57
CA VAL A 96 -6.67 2.61 -3.17
C VAL A 96 -7.11 3.17 -1.83
N ALA A 97 -6.18 3.23 -0.88
CA ALA A 97 -6.38 3.87 0.41
C ALA A 97 -5.29 4.92 0.61
N ASP A 98 -5.67 6.09 1.10
CA ASP A 98 -4.76 7.17 1.45
C ASP A 98 -4.87 7.44 2.95
N SER A 99 -3.73 7.61 3.63
CA SER A 99 -3.70 8.03 5.03
C SER A 99 -4.16 9.47 5.23
N GLY A 100 -4.25 10.26 4.14
CA GLY A 100 -4.65 11.66 4.15
C GLY A 100 -3.60 12.60 4.73
N LYS A 101 -2.39 12.08 5.04
CA LYS A 101 -1.26 12.86 5.60
C LYS A 101 -0.29 13.28 4.51
N GLY A 102 -0.80 13.80 3.40
CA GLY A 102 0.03 14.53 2.46
C GLY A 102 0.80 15.61 3.23
N LYS A 103 2.11 15.73 2.97
CA LYS A 103 2.94 16.82 3.51
C LYS A 103 2.16 18.12 3.37
N GLU A 104 1.68 18.67 4.48
CA GLU A 104 1.29 20.06 4.55
C GLU A 104 2.56 20.87 4.27
N MET A 105 2.82 21.17 3.00
CA MET A 105 3.69 22.27 2.64
C MET A 105 2.99 23.51 3.15
N GLY A 106 3.40 23.97 4.33
CA GLY A 106 2.92 25.21 4.92
C GLY A 106 2.98 26.31 3.88
N TYR A 107 1.80 26.78 3.47
CA TYR A 107 1.66 28.03 2.75
C TYR A 107 1.98 29.14 3.77
N ASP A 108 3.18 29.69 3.68
CA ASP A 108 3.53 30.91 4.40
C ASP A 108 2.64 32.02 3.85
N SER A 109 1.57 32.32 4.61
CA SER A 109 0.73 33.47 4.33
C SER A 109 1.52 34.68 4.78
N GLY A 110 2.34 35.21 3.85
CA GLY A 110 3.02 36.47 4.00
C GLY A 110 2.05 37.48 4.59
N VAL A 111 2.34 37.90 5.80
CA VAL A 111 1.62 38.96 6.50
C VAL A 111 1.68 40.20 5.61
N LEU A 112 0.52 40.63 5.13
CA LEU A 112 0.32 42.00 4.66
C LEU A 112 0.47 42.92 5.86
N VAL A 113 1.55 43.70 5.90
CA VAL A 113 1.58 45.09 6.34
C VAL A 113 2.53 45.89 5.46
#